data_AF-A0AAW4RQG1-F1
#
_entry.id   AF-A0AAW4RQG1-F1
#
_cell.length_a   1.000
_cell.length_b   1.000
_cell.length_c   1.000
_cell.angle_alpha   90.00
_cell.angle_beta   90.00
_cell.angle_gamma   90.00
#
_symmetry.space_group_name_H-M   'P 1'
#
loop_
_entity.id
_entity.type
_entity.pdbx_description
1 polymer ?
#
loop_
_entity_poly.entity_id
_entity_poly.type
_entity_poly.pdbx_seq_one_letter_code
_entity_poly.pdbx_strand_id
1 'polypeptide(L)'
;MTPILFVDRDGTLITEPADYQIDAYEKLRFVDHVIPAMLKLRDAGYQFVIVSNQDGLGSESYPRASFDGPNNLMLQIFASQGIVFREVLIDCSWPADNAPTRKPGVGLMVPYLQDRSIDWARSAMVGDRITDIQFAQNLNIRGFQLRTDEFGGEWDWPGIAHELADAPRRAVVQRNTKETKIRVELDLDRVAEPKTATGLPFFDHMLEQIGKHGGFALEIRAEGDLHIDEHHTIEDTGLALGQALREALGDKRGIGRYGFDPESSPWQVAGDTAQHGFTLPMDETIASAALDFSGRPYFVFDGEFKRERVGDMPTELVPHFFRSICDASGLNLHLTVRGENDHHKVEACFKALARALRQAIRREGTALPTTKGAL
;
A
#
# COMPACT_ATOMS: atom_id res chain seq x y z
N MET A 1 20.24 -14.49 -1.24
CA MET A 1 19.20 -15.47 -0.87
C MET A 1 17.94 -15.09 -1.63
N THR A 2 17.14 -16.07 -2.05
CA THR A 2 15.97 -15.85 -2.90
C THR A 2 14.71 -16.24 -2.12
N PRO A 3 13.71 -15.37 -1.99
CA PRO A 3 12.48 -15.71 -1.30
C PRO A 3 11.62 -16.65 -2.16
N ILE A 4 10.89 -17.54 -1.50
CA ILE A 4 9.92 -18.44 -2.13
C ILE A 4 8.52 -18.05 -1.65
N LEU A 5 7.60 -17.92 -2.60
CA LEU A 5 6.18 -17.91 -2.34
C LEU A 5 5.63 -19.32 -2.58
N PHE A 6 5.29 -19.99 -1.49
CA PHE A 6 4.52 -21.22 -1.52
C PHE A 6 3.06 -20.84 -1.75
N VAL A 7 2.40 -21.55 -2.66
CA VAL A 7 1.00 -21.26 -3.01
C VAL A 7 0.20 -22.56 -3.06
N ASP A 8 -1.00 -22.57 -2.48
CA ASP A 8 -1.96 -23.61 -2.85
C ASP A 8 -2.41 -23.42 -4.29
N ARG A 9 -2.91 -24.50 -4.89
CA ARG A 9 -3.46 -24.50 -6.23
C ARG A 9 -4.93 -24.11 -6.20
N ASP A 10 -5.74 -24.96 -5.59
CA ASP A 10 -7.20 -24.85 -5.59
C ASP A 10 -7.62 -23.79 -4.56
N GLY A 11 -8.66 -23.01 -4.88
CA GLY A 11 -9.07 -21.85 -4.08
C GLY A 11 -8.09 -20.65 -4.11
N THR A 12 -6.87 -20.83 -4.63
CA THR A 12 -5.77 -19.87 -4.52
C THR A 12 -5.24 -19.38 -5.86
N LEU A 13 -4.72 -20.28 -6.70
CA LEU A 13 -4.34 -19.95 -8.08
C LEU A 13 -5.56 -20.04 -9.01
N ILE A 14 -6.41 -21.03 -8.77
CA ILE A 14 -7.61 -21.34 -9.53
C ILE A 14 -8.79 -21.53 -8.58
N THR A 15 -10.00 -21.16 -9.02
CA THR A 15 -11.19 -21.27 -8.19
C THR A 15 -11.53 -22.73 -7.93
N GLU A 16 -11.80 -23.07 -6.68
CA GLU A 16 -12.23 -24.42 -6.32
C GLU A 16 -13.69 -24.66 -6.77
N PRO A 17 -13.99 -25.73 -7.53
CA PRO A 17 -15.35 -26.07 -7.92
C PRO A 17 -16.11 -26.71 -6.74
N ALA A 18 -17.44 -26.78 -6.83
CA ALA A 18 -18.29 -27.32 -5.77
C ALA A 18 -18.05 -28.80 -5.44
N ASP A 19 -17.43 -29.56 -6.35
CA ASP A 19 -17.02 -30.96 -6.13
C ASP A 19 -15.55 -31.09 -5.72
N TYR A 20 -14.86 -29.98 -5.47
CA TYR A 20 -13.48 -29.89 -4.99
C TYR A 20 -12.44 -30.56 -5.90
N GLN A 21 -12.80 -30.85 -7.17
CA GLN A 21 -11.91 -31.51 -8.13
C GLN A 21 -11.88 -30.78 -9.46
N ILE A 22 -10.68 -30.34 -9.86
CA ILE A 22 -10.42 -29.70 -11.16
C ILE A 22 -9.79 -30.73 -12.10
N ASP A 23 -10.66 -31.58 -12.62
CA ASP A 23 -10.38 -32.77 -13.44
C ASP A 23 -10.84 -32.62 -14.91
N ALA A 24 -11.34 -31.43 -15.27
CA ALA A 24 -11.82 -31.07 -16.61
C ALA A 24 -11.47 -29.61 -16.95
N TYR A 25 -11.27 -29.32 -18.24
CA TYR A 25 -10.86 -27.99 -18.69
C TYR A 25 -11.93 -26.93 -18.43
N GLU A 26 -13.20 -27.31 -18.50
CA GLU A 26 -14.35 -26.42 -18.32
C GLU A 26 -14.42 -25.86 -16.90
N LYS A 27 -13.81 -26.55 -15.91
CA LYS A 27 -13.74 -26.14 -14.51
C LYS A 27 -12.60 -25.14 -14.23
N LEU A 28 -11.60 -25.05 -15.11
CA LEU A 28 -10.43 -24.20 -14.88
C LEU A 28 -10.81 -22.72 -14.96
N ARG A 29 -10.77 -22.01 -13.84
CA ARG A 29 -10.89 -20.55 -13.76
C ARG A 29 -9.81 -20.03 -12.83
N PHE A 30 -9.14 -18.95 -13.20
CA PHE A 30 -8.16 -18.30 -12.34
C PHE A 30 -8.86 -17.46 -11.29
N VAL A 31 -8.28 -17.40 -10.09
CA VAL A 31 -8.73 -16.44 -9.07
C VAL A 31 -8.45 -15.02 -9.55
N ASP A 32 -9.36 -14.09 -9.23
CA ASP A 32 -9.25 -12.69 -9.66
C ASP A 32 -7.90 -12.08 -9.25
N HIS A 33 -7.30 -11.35 -10.19
CA HIS A 33 -6.03 -10.62 -10.03
C HIS A 33 -4.78 -11.48 -9.70
N VAL A 34 -4.85 -12.82 -9.74
CA VAL A 34 -3.70 -13.69 -9.45
C VAL A 34 -2.50 -13.43 -10.37
N ILE A 35 -2.73 -13.31 -11.69
CA ILE A 35 -1.64 -13.11 -12.66
C ILE A 35 -0.93 -11.77 -12.43
N PRO A 36 -1.61 -10.59 -12.40
CA PRO A 36 -0.95 -9.31 -12.09
C PRO A 36 -0.17 -9.31 -10.76
N ALA A 37 -0.73 -9.92 -9.72
CA ALA A 37 -0.08 -10.02 -8.41
C ALA A 37 1.21 -10.85 -8.47
N MET A 38 1.15 -12.03 -9.10
CA MET A 38 2.31 -12.90 -9.26
C MET A 38 3.39 -12.29 -10.17
N LEU A 39 3.03 -11.51 -11.19
CA LEU A 39 4.01 -10.75 -11.99
C LEU A 39 4.79 -9.76 -11.12
N LYS A 40 4.08 -9.01 -10.26
CA LYS A 40 4.70 -8.06 -9.34
C LYS A 40 5.65 -8.76 -8.34
N LEU A 41 5.25 -9.92 -7.84
CA LEU A 41 6.06 -10.73 -6.94
C LEU A 41 7.30 -11.30 -7.62
N ARG A 42 7.16 -11.77 -8.87
CA ARG A 42 8.29 -12.21 -9.69
C ARG A 42 9.29 -11.07 -9.86
N ASP A 43 8.80 -9.88 -10.20
CA ASP A 43 9.66 -8.70 -10.42
C ASP A 43 10.33 -8.23 -9.11
N ALA A 44 9.72 -8.52 -7.95
CA ALA A 44 10.33 -8.36 -6.62
C ALA A 44 11.28 -9.50 -6.21
N GLY A 45 11.53 -10.46 -7.11
CA GLY A 45 12.51 -11.54 -6.96
C GLY A 45 12.01 -12.82 -6.29
N TYR A 46 10.69 -13.02 -6.16
CA TYR A 46 10.14 -14.27 -5.62
C TYR A 46 10.22 -15.41 -6.65
N GLN A 47 10.59 -16.60 -6.16
CA GLN A 47 10.33 -17.86 -6.84
C GLN A 47 9.02 -18.46 -6.34
N PHE A 48 8.39 -19.31 -7.16
CA PHE A 48 7.08 -19.90 -6.84
C PHE A 48 7.16 -21.41 -6.70
N VAL A 49 6.48 -21.96 -5.71
CA VAL A 49 6.33 -23.41 -5.52
C VAL A 49 4.86 -23.69 -5.21
N ILE A 50 4.24 -24.58 -5.98
CA ILE A 50 2.88 -25.02 -5.67
C ILE A 50 2.96 -26.10 -4.58
N VAL A 51 2.14 -25.99 -3.54
CA VAL A 51 1.98 -27.00 -2.49
C VAL A 51 0.49 -27.28 -2.30
N SER A 52 0.03 -28.44 -2.75
CA SER A 52 -1.41 -28.76 -2.78
C SER A 52 -1.72 -30.16 -2.26
N ASN A 53 -2.85 -30.28 -1.56
CA ASN A 53 -3.43 -31.56 -1.15
C ASN A 53 -4.44 -31.98 -2.23
N GLN A 54 -4.31 -33.18 -2.79
CA GLN A 54 -5.19 -33.70 -3.84
C GLN A 54 -5.73 -35.08 -3.43
N ASP A 55 -6.86 -35.08 -2.74
CA ASP A 55 -7.46 -36.25 -2.10
C ASP A 55 -7.66 -37.40 -3.08
N GLY A 56 -6.91 -38.49 -2.88
CA GLY A 56 -7.05 -39.71 -3.69
C GLY A 56 -6.53 -39.59 -5.11
N LEU A 57 -5.69 -38.60 -5.42
CA LEU A 57 -5.11 -38.46 -6.76
C LEU A 57 -4.29 -39.69 -7.16
N GLY A 58 -4.66 -40.32 -8.27
CA GLY A 58 -4.11 -41.59 -8.73
C GLY A 58 -4.97 -42.82 -8.40
N SER A 59 -6.09 -42.64 -7.69
CA SER A 59 -7.10 -43.67 -7.50
C SER A 59 -7.96 -43.87 -8.75
N GLU A 60 -8.80 -44.92 -8.76
CA GLU A 60 -9.79 -45.13 -9.84
C GLU A 60 -10.81 -43.99 -9.94
N SER A 61 -11.19 -43.39 -8.80
CA SER A 61 -12.15 -42.27 -8.76
C SER A 61 -11.53 -40.92 -9.10
N TYR A 62 -10.20 -40.77 -9.01
CA TYR A 62 -9.50 -39.55 -9.41
C TYR A 62 -8.19 -39.89 -10.15
N PRO A 63 -8.28 -40.33 -11.42
CA PRO A 63 -7.11 -40.74 -12.20
C PRO A 63 -6.18 -39.57 -12.47
N ARG A 64 -4.86 -39.84 -12.45
CA ARG A 64 -3.83 -38.81 -12.67
C ARG A 64 -3.98 -38.08 -14.00
N ALA A 65 -4.40 -38.77 -15.05
CA ALA A 65 -4.61 -38.19 -16.37
C ALA A 65 -5.66 -37.07 -16.38
N SER A 66 -6.72 -37.18 -15.56
CA SER A 66 -7.77 -36.18 -15.45
C SER A 66 -7.28 -34.91 -14.75
N PHE A 67 -6.36 -35.04 -13.79
CA PHE A 67 -5.71 -33.90 -13.13
C PHE A 67 -4.66 -33.22 -14.04
N ASP A 68 -3.82 -34.02 -14.72
CA ASP A 68 -2.65 -33.51 -15.44
C ASP A 68 -3.05 -32.52 -16.55
N GLY A 69 -4.15 -32.75 -17.27
CA GLY A 69 -4.62 -31.86 -18.34
C GLY A 69 -4.86 -30.42 -17.87
N PRO A 70 -5.87 -30.18 -17.01
CA PRO A 70 -6.15 -28.84 -16.47
C PRO A 70 -4.95 -28.23 -15.72
N ASN A 71 -4.20 -29.04 -14.94
CA ASN A 71 -3.01 -28.57 -14.24
C ASN A 71 -1.93 -28.07 -15.20
N ASN A 72 -1.63 -28.82 -16.27
CA ASN A 72 -0.61 -28.43 -17.24
C ASN A 72 -1.04 -27.19 -18.05
N LEU A 73 -2.34 -27.05 -18.36
CA LEU A 73 -2.85 -25.84 -19.01
C LEU A 73 -2.69 -24.61 -18.10
N MET A 74 -3.00 -24.73 -16.81
CA MET A 74 -2.77 -23.68 -15.82
C MET A 74 -1.29 -23.25 -15.79
N LEU A 75 -0.37 -24.22 -15.68
CA LEU A 75 1.07 -23.96 -15.69
C LEU A 75 1.54 -23.31 -16.99
N GLN A 76 1.01 -23.75 -18.15
CA GLN A 76 1.31 -23.16 -19.45
C GLN A 76 0.88 -21.70 -19.52
N ILE A 77 -0.30 -21.35 -19.01
CA ILE A 77 -0.81 -19.99 -19.01
C ILE A 77 0.08 -19.10 -18.12
N PHE A 78 0.42 -19.52 -16.90
CA PHE A 78 1.36 -18.78 -16.06
C PHE A 78 2.73 -18.61 -16.72
N ALA A 79 3.28 -19.68 -17.30
CA ALA A 79 4.57 -19.64 -18.00
C ALA A 79 4.54 -18.68 -19.20
N SER A 80 3.42 -18.57 -19.91
CA SER A 80 3.25 -17.62 -21.03
C SER A 80 3.37 -16.16 -20.60
N GLN A 81 3.12 -15.85 -19.33
CA GLN A 81 3.27 -14.52 -18.73
C GLN A 81 4.67 -14.34 -18.07
N GLY A 82 5.52 -15.37 -18.13
CA GLY A 82 6.81 -15.40 -17.48
C GLY A 82 6.74 -15.72 -15.97
N ILE A 83 5.66 -16.33 -15.49
CA ILE A 83 5.54 -16.87 -14.13
C ILE A 83 5.87 -18.36 -14.20
N VAL A 84 7.04 -18.76 -13.71
CA VAL A 84 7.51 -20.15 -13.76
C VAL A 84 7.60 -20.70 -12.35
N PHE A 85 6.97 -21.85 -12.12
CA PHE A 85 7.05 -22.57 -10.86
C PHE A 85 8.32 -23.41 -10.82
N ARG A 86 9.08 -23.27 -9.73
CA ARG A 86 10.27 -24.09 -9.46
C ARG A 86 9.88 -25.56 -9.31
N GLU A 87 8.76 -25.81 -8.65
CA GLU A 87 8.25 -27.16 -8.41
C GLU A 87 6.74 -27.14 -8.14
N VAL A 88 6.10 -28.29 -8.36
CA VAL A 88 4.70 -28.55 -8.02
C VAL A 88 4.68 -29.77 -7.09
N LEU A 89 4.43 -29.51 -5.82
CA LEU A 89 4.45 -30.49 -4.74
C LEU A 89 3.01 -30.86 -4.38
N ILE A 90 2.66 -32.13 -4.64
CA ILE A 90 1.31 -32.64 -4.46
C ILE A 90 1.35 -33.78 -3.45
N ASP A 91 0.55 -33.66 -2.40
CA ASP A 91 0.21 -34.78 -1.54
C ASP A 91 -1.08 -35.45 -2.02
N CYS A 92 -1.06 -36.76 -2.25
CA CYS A 92 -2.22 -37.51 -2.75
C CYS A 92 -3.03 -38.22 -1.64
N SER A 93 -2.61 -38.11 -0.38
CA SER A 93 -3.21 -38.85 0.73
C SER A 93 -4.58 -38.28 1.11
N TRP A 94 -5.39 -39.09 1.79
CA TRP A 94 -6.65 -38.63 2.37
C TRP A 94 -6.41 -37.95 3.72
N PRO A 95 -7.31 -37.07 4.19
CA PRO A 95 -7.22 -36.49 5.53
C PRO A 95 -7.05 -37.53 6.65
N ALA A 96 -7.71 -38.69 6.52
CA ALA A 96 -7.66 -39.78 7.50
C ALA A 96 -6.28 -40.45 7.60
N ASP A 97 -5.45 -40.36 6.56
CA ASP A 97 -4.14 -41.01 6.52
C ASP A 97 -3.12 -40.28 7.42
N ASN A 98 -3.39 -39.03 7.82
CA ASN A 98 -2.52 -38.20 8.65
C ASN A 98 -1.06 -38.16 8.15
N ALA A 99 -0.87 -38.16 6.83
CA ALA A 99 0.45 -38.19 6.22
C ALA A 99 1.24 -36.92 6.57
N PRO A 100 2.54 -37.02 6.93
CA PRO A 100 3.36 -35.87 7.28
C PRO A 100 3.60 -34.92 6.09
N THR A 101 3.40 -35.41 4.87
CA THR A 101 3.50 -34.69 3.60
C THR A 101 2.26 -33.87 3.27
N ARG A 102 1.12 -34.17 3.89
CA ARG A 102 -0.15 -33.45 3.70
C ARG A 102 -0.18 -32.19 4.53
N LYS A 103 -0.54 -31.04 3.94
CA LYS A 103 -0.75 -29.79 4.70
C LYS A 103 -1.81 -30.02 5.79
N PRO A 104 -1.59 -29.57 7.05
CA PRO A 104 -0.57 -28.59 7.46
C PRO A 104 0.83 -29.15 7.73
N GLY A 105 1.05 -30.46 7.55
CA GLY A 105 2.37 -31.09 7.61
C GLY A 105 3.34 -30.55 6.55
N VAL A 106 4.62 -30.50 6.90
CA VAL A 106 5.69 -29.90 6.08
C VAL A 106 6.61 -30.95 5.46
N GLY A 107 6.19 -32.21 5.40
CA GLY A 107 7.02 -33.33 4.94
C GLY A 107 7.54 -33.17 3.51
N LEU A 108 6.77 -32.55 2.62
CA LEU A 108 7.20 -32.25 1.25
C LEU A 108 8.30 -31.17 1.20
N MET A 109 8.49 -30.40 2.27
CA MET A 109 9.47 -29.31 2.34
C MET A 109 10.85 -29.75 2.80
N VAL A 110 11.04 -31.02 3.19
CA VAL A 110 12.32 -31.52 3.70
C VAL A 110 13.51 -31.17 2.78
N PRO A 111 13.44 -31.29 1.44
CA PRO A 111 14.52 -30.85 0.55
C PRO A 111 14.80 -29.35 0.62
N TYR A 112 13.76 -28.53 0.81
CA TYR A 112 13.87 -27.06 0.89
C TYR A 112 14.53 -26.62 2.20
N LEU A 113 14.25 -27.29 3.32
CA LEU A 113 14.86 -26.95 4.62
C LEU A 113 16.40 -27.04 4.63
N GLN A 114 16.97 -27.80 3.69
CA GLN A 114 18.42 -27.94 3.52
C GLN A 114 19.01 -26.91 2.54
N ASP A 115 18.18 -26.24 1.74
CA ASP A 115 18.59 -25.26 0.75
C ASP A 115 18.91 -23.91 1.42
N ARG A 116 20.21 -23.63 1.55
CA ARG A 116 20.75 -22.39 2.14
C ARG A 116 20.60 -21.16 1.25
N SER A 117 20.14 -21.32 0.01
CA SER A 117 19.91 -20.19 -0.90
C SER A 117 18.58 -19.49 -0.63
N ILE A 118 17.66 -20.10 0.13
CA ILE A 118 16.31 -19.58 0.38
C ILE A 118 16.33 -18.47 1.44
N ASP A 119 15.67 -17.36 1.14
CA ASP A 119 15.38 -16.30 2.11
C ASP A 119 14.08 -16.62 2.85
N TRP A 120 14.18 -17.37 3.94
CA TRP A 120 13.02 -17.78 4.74
C TRP A 120 12.31 -16.60 5.42
N ALA A 121 13.04 -15.53 5.76
CA ALA A 121 12.47 -14.35 6.41
C ALA A 121 11.50 -13.60 5.48
N ARG A 122 11.81 -13.56 4.18
CA ARG A 122 10.93 -12.97 3.17
C ARG A 122 9.91 -13.94 2.59
N SER A 123 10.16 -15.25 2.68
CA SER A 123 9.27 -16.28 2.15
C SER A 123 7.88 -16.28 2.82
N ALA A 124 6.89 -16.79 2.11
CA ALA A 124 5.51 -16.81 2.57
C ALA A 124 4.71 -17.97 1.96
N MET A 125 3.58 -18.30 2.59
CA MET A 125 2.55 -19.20 2.07
C MET A 125 1.27 -18.41 1.77
N VAL A 126 0.66 -18.67 0.62
CA VAL A 126 -0.68 -18.19 0.27
C VAL A 126 -1.58 -19.39 0.08
N GLY A 127 -2.73 -19.39 0.74
CA GLY A 127 -3.75 -20.42 0.61
C GLY A 127 -5.11 -19.86 0.98
N ASP A 128 -6.17 -20.58 0.70
CA ASP A 128 -7.55 -20.22 1.06
C ASP A 128 -7.99 -20.88 2.37
N ARG A 129 -7.29 -21.94 2.82
CA ARG A 129 -7.68 -22.73 3.99
C ARG A 129 -6.77 -22.45 5.20
N ILE A 130 -7.32 -22.67 6.40
CA ILE A 130 -6.57 -22.57 7.67
C ILE A 130 -5.36 -23.52 7.69
N THR A 131 -5.45 -24.67 7.00
CA THR A 131 -4.35 -25.63 6.87
C THR A 131 -3.12 -25.04 6.19
N ASP A 132 -3.29 -24.07 5.29
CA ASP A 132 -2.18 -23.37 4.64
C ASP A 132 -1.48 -22.41 5.60
N ILE A 133 -2.27 -21.76 6.46
CA ILE A 133 -1.75 -20.86 7.48
C ILE A 133 -1.01 -21.64 8.56
N GLN A 134 -1.53 -22.80 8.96
CA GLN A 134 -0.85 -23.73 9.86
C GLN A 134 0.43 -24.30 9.22
N PHE A 135 0.41 -24.60 7.91
CA PHE A 135 1.62 -24.97 7.17
C PHE A 135 2.67 -23.85 7.21
N ALA A 136 2.27 -22.60 7.01
CA ALA A 136 3.14 -21.43 7.12
C ALA A 136 3.76 -21.31 8.52
N GLN A 137 2.93 -21.48 9.57
CA GLN A 137 3.37 -21.47 10.97
C GLN A 137 4.37 -22.59 11.27
N ASN A 138 4.12 -23.80 10.76
CA ASN A 138 5.02 -24.95 10.93
C ASN A 138 6.38 -24.75 10.25
N LEU A 139 6.43 -23.95 9.18
CA LEU A 139 7.67 -23.52 8.51
C LEU A 139 8.28 -22.24 9.11
N ASN A 140 7.60 -21.59 10.06
CA ASN A 140 7.96 -20.28 10.60
C ASN A 140 8.11 -19.20 9.52
N ILE A 141 7.17 -19.16 8.57
CA ILE A 141 7.04 -18.14 7.52
C ILE A 141 5.71 -17.41 7.63
N ARG A 142 5.57 -16.29 6.92
CA ARG A 142 4.31 -15.54 6.85
C ARG A 142 3.25 -16.33 6.10
N GLY A 143 2.01 -16.32 6.60
CA GLY A 143 0.86 -16.96 5.96
C GLY A 143 -0.22 -15.93 5.59
N PHE A 144 -0.76 -16.03 4.38
CA PHE A 144 -1.80 -15.14 3.86
C PHE A 144 -3.02 -15.96 3.46
N GLN A 145 -4.13 -15.80 4.20
CA GLN A 145 -5.38 -16.50 3.88
C GLN A 145 -6.19 -15.66 2.89
N LEU A 146 -6.28 -16.15 1.66
CA LEU A 146 -7.12 -15.55 0.62
C LEU A 146 -8.59 -15.61 1.02
N ARG A 147 -9.28 -14.49 0.78
CA ARG A 147 -10.71 -14.36 1.03
C ARG A 147 -11.50 -15.17 0.02
N THR A 148 -12.25 -16.15 0.51
CA THR A 148 -13.23 -16.93 -0.24
C THR A 148 -14.58 -16.89 0.47
N ASP A 149 -15.67 -17.12 -0.27
CA ASP A 149 -17.02 -17.19 0.31
C ASP A 149 -17.17 -18.38 1.28
N GLU A 150 -16.44 -19.47 1.03
CA GLU A 150 -16.55 -20.72 1.78
C GLU A 150 -15.67 -20.73 3.04
N PHE A 151 -14.41 -20.27 2.94
CA PHE A 151 -13.42 -20.40 4.01
C PHE A 151 -13.08 -19.08 4.71
N GLY A 152 -13.71 -17.96 4.29
CA GLY A 152 -13.40 -16.64 4.81
C GLY A 152 -12.01 -16.19 4.37
N GLY A 153 -11.32 -15.42 5.21
CA GLY A 153 -10.02 -14.82 4.91
C GLY A 153 -10.09 -13.31 4.71
N GLU A 154 -8.94 -12.65 4.85
CA GLU A 154 -8.85 -11.19 4.85
C GLU A 154 -8.07 -10.63 3.65
N TRP A 155 -7.36 -11.50 2.93
CA TRP A 155 -6.44 -11.09 1.88
C TRP A 155 -7.01 -11.29 0.49
N ASP A 156 -6.57 -10.45 -0.44
CA ASP A 156 -6.71 -10.64 -1.87
C ASP A 156 -5.32 -10.61 -2.53
N TRP A 157 -5.23 -11.09 -3.76
CA TRP A 157 -3.97 -11.12 -4.51
C TRP A 157 -3.29 -9.74 -4.64
N PRO A 158 -4.02 -8.64 -4.93
CA PRO A 158 -3.43 -7.31 -4.94
C PRO A 158 -2.81 -6.90 -3.58
N GLY A 159 -3.50 -7.16 -2.47
CA GLY A 159 -3.03 -6.88 -1.12
C GLY A 159 -1.80 -7.70 -0.75
N ILE A 160 -1.78 -8.98 -1.09
CA ILE A 160 -0.62 -9.87 -0.88
C ILE A 160 0.58 -9.39 -1.69
N ALA A 161 0.39 -9.11 -2.98
CA ALA A 161 1.48 -8.64 -3.83
C ALA A 161 2.05 -7.33 -3.31
N HIS A 162 1.21 -6.42 -2.85
CA HIS A 162 1.65 -5.17 -2.26
C HIS A 162 2.44 -5.40 -0.95
N GLU A 163 1.95 -6.25 -0.03
CA GLU A 163 2.64 -6.57 1.23
C GLU A 163 4.01 -7.22 1.01
N LEU A 164 4.10 -8.12 0.04
CA LEU A 164 5.29 -8.95 -0.18
C LEU A 164 6.30 -8.31 -1.15
N ALA A 165 5.84 -7.57 -2.15
CA ALA A 165 6.70 -7.01 -3.20
C ALA A 165 7.17 -5.58 -2.89
N ASP A 166 6.32 -4.75 -2.26
CA ASP A 166 6.63 -3.32 -2.16
C ASP A 166 7.51 -2.98 -0.95
N ALA A 167 7.57 -3.86 0.07
CA ALA A 167 8.01 -3.48 1.41
C ALA A 167 7.34 -2.13 1.78
N PRO A 168 6.01 -2.15 1.89
CA PRO A 168 5.20 -0.95 1.72
C PRO A 168 5.53 0.09 2.78
N ARG A 169 5.64 1.34 2.32
CA ARG A 169 5.93 2.49 3.18
C ARG A 169 4.68 2.88 3.96
N ARG A 170 4.57 2.28 5.14
CA ARG A 170 3.42 2.41 6.04
C ARG A 170 3.81 2.99 7.39
N ALA A 171 2.88 3.70 7.99
CA ALA A 171 2.99 4.16 9.36
C ALA A 171 1.62 4.16 10.03
N VAL A 172 1.61 3.83 11.33
CA VAL A 172 0.46 4.02 12.21
C VAL A 172 0.94 4.86 13.39
N VAL A 173 0.53 6.11 13.42
CA VAL A 173 0.88 7.05 14.49
C VAL A 173 -0.33 7.23 15.39
N GLN A 174 -0.12 7.03 16.70
CA GLN A 174 -1.06 7.39 17.74
C GLN A 174 -0.47 8.51 18.59
N ARG A 175 -1.15 9.66 18.63
CA ARG A 175 -0.74 10.83 19.41
C ARG A 175 -1.88 11.21 20.35
N ASN A 176 -1.65 11.03 21.64
CA ASN A 176 -2.65 11.28 22.68
C ASN A 176 -2.10 12.29 23.69
N THR A 177 -2.82 13.39 23.89
CA THR A 177 -2.57 14.40 24.90
C THR A 177 -3.78 14.52 25.84
N LYS A 178 -3.83 15.57 26.66
CA LYS A 178 -5.03 15.91 27.43
C LYS A 178 -6.09 16.61 26.58
N GLU A 179 -5.69 17.17 25.44
CA GLU A 179 -6.54 17.97 24.53
C GLU A 179 -7.07 17.09 23.40
N THR A 180 -6.25 16.19 22.86
CA THR A 180 -6.59 15.40 21.67
C THR A 180 -6.20 13.92 21.78
N LYS A 181 -6.89 13.07 21.03
CA LYS A 181 -6.51 11.69 20.71
C LYS A 181 -6.58 11.50 19.21
N ILE A 182 -5.45 11.20 18.60
CA ILE A 182 -5.31 11.16 17.15
C ILE A 182 -4.68 9.85 16.72
N ARG A 183 -5.28 9.20 15.72
CA ARG A 183 -4.72 8.06 15.01
C ARG A 183 -4.63 8.39 13.53
N VAL A 184 -3.42 8.32 12.98
CA VAL A 184 -3.17 8.40 11.54
C VAL A 184 -2.60 7.07 11.08
N GLU A 185 -3.20 6.50 10.04
CA GLU A 185 -2.68 5.34 9.32
C GLU A 185 -2.53 5.70 7.86
N LEU A 186 -1.36 5.41 7.29
CA LEU A 186 -1.11 5.67 5.89
C LEU A 186 -0.27 4.58 5.24
N ASP A 187 -0.44 4.46 3.92
CA ASP A 187 0.31 3.59 3.04
C ASP A 187 0.65 4.33 1.75
N LEU A 188 1.90 4.78 1.65
CA LEU A 188 2.37 5.60 0.53
C LEU A 188 2.41 4.84 -0.81
N ASP A 189 2.29 3.51 -0.77
CA ASP A 189 2.43 2.62 -1.93
C ASP A 189 1.09 1.98 -2.34
N ARG A 190 -0.03 2.35 -1.71
CA ARG A 190 -1.37 1.85 -2.01
C ARG A 190 -2.36 2.99 -2.20
N VAL A 191 -3.17 2.97 -3.26
CA VAL A 191 -4.31 3.90 -3.41
C VAL A 191 -5.54 3.29 -2.75
N ALA A 192 -6.22 4.06 -1.90
CA ALA A 192 -7.53 3.72 -1.34
C ALA A 192 -8.34 5.00 -1.15
N GLU A 193 -9.65 4.89 -0.94
CA GLU A 193 -10.42 6.08 -0.59
C GLU A 193 -10.05 6.59 0.81
N PRO A 194 -9.75 7.90 0.95
CA PRO A 194 -9.42 8.47 2.24
C PRO A 194 -10.58 8.33 3.22
N LYS A 195 -10.25 8.13 4.50
CA LYS A 195 -11.22 8.09 5.60
C LYS A 195 -10.80 9.09 6.65
N THR A 196 -11.57 10.14 6.86
CA THR A 196 -11.25 11.21 7.80
C THR A 196 -12.43 11.41 8.74
N ALA A 197 -12.12 11.57 10.02
CA ALA A 197 -13.10 11.88 11.06
C ALA A 197 -12.40 12.65 12.17
N THR A 198 -12.37 13.98 12.06
CA THR A 198 -11.80 14.89 13.06
C THR A 198 -12.86 15.60 13.89
N GLY A 199 -14.14 15.42 13.53
CA GLY A 199 -15.25 16.20 14.11
C GLY A 199 -15.41 17.59 13.49
N LEU A 200 -14.66 17.90 12.42
CA LEU A 200 -14.71 19.18 11.70
C LEU A 200 -14.94 18.92 10.20
N PRO A 201 -16.20 18.79 9.73
CA PRO A 201 -16.54 18.50 8.34
C PRO A 201 -15.74 19.22 7.24
N PHE A 202 -15.42 20.52 7.37
CA PHE A 202 -14.62 21.18 6.31
C PHE A 202 -13.17 20.71 6.33
N PHE A 203 -12.59 20.51 7.52
CA PHE A 203 -11.24 20.00 7.65
C PHE A 203 -11.14 18.53 7.22
N ASP A 204 -12.15 17.71 7.52
CA ASP A 204 -12.28 16.34 7.01
C ASP A 204 -12.23 16.32 5.47
N HIS A 205 -13.02 17.18 4.80
CA HIS A 205 -12.99 17.35 3.33
C HIS A 205 -11.61 17.77 2.81
N MET A 206 -10.89 18.63 3.53
CA MET A 206 -9.52 19.04 3.16
C MET A 206 -8.51 17.90 3.29
N LEU A 207 -8.57 17.11 4.37
CA LEU A 207 -7.70 15.95 4.58
C LEU A 207 -7.94 14.85 3.54
N GLU A 208 -9.19 14.66 3.10
CA GLU A 208 -9.51 13.77 1.98
C GLU A 208 -8.78 14.17 0.69
N GLN A 209 -8.63 15.47 0.40
CA GLN A 209 -7.89 15.93 -0.76
C GLN A 209 -6.42 15.46 -0.73
N ILE A 210 -5.81 15.38 0.45
CA ILE A 210 -4.42 14.91 0.64
C ILE A 210 -4.29 13.46 0.18
N GLY A 211 -5.10 12.55 0.72
CA GLY A 211 -5.03 11.13 0.34
C GLY A 211 -5.41 10.91 -1.13
N LYS A 212 -6.50 11.55 -1.59
CA LYS A 212 -7.04 11.38 -2.94
C LYS A 212 -6.06 11.83 -4.02
N HIS A 213 -5.52 13.04 -3.90
CA HIS A 213 -4.64 13.62 -4.91
C HIS A 213 -3.17 13.24 -4.69
N GLY A 214 -2.79 12.87 -3.46
CA GLY A 214 -1.52 12.24 -3.12
C GLY A 214 -1.38 10.84 -3.70
N GLY A 215 -2.49 10.14 -3.91
CA GLY A 215 -2.48 8.79 -4.47
C GLY A 215 -1.95 7.76 -3.48
N PHE A 216 -2.29 7.93 -2.21
CA PHE A 216 -1.93 7.00 -1.14
C PHE A 216 -3.12 6.80 -0.20
N ALA A 217 -3.16 5.66 0.50
CA ALA A 217 -4.20 5.33 1.44
C ALA A 217 -3.97 6.15 2.71
N LEU A 218 -5.03 6.76 3.22
CA LEU A 218 -4.99 7.63 4.39
C LEU A 218 -6.25 7.42 5.22
N GLU A 219 -6.06 7.04 6.48
CA GLU A 219 -7.10 7.04 7.50
C GLU A 219 -6.69 7.94 8.67
N ILE A 220 -7.53 8.92 9.00
CA ILE A 220 -7.33 9.85 10.12
C ILE A 220 -8.55 9.81 11.01
N ARG A 221 -8.33 9.60 12.31
CA ARG A 221 -9.33 9.77 13.35
C ARG A 221 -8.79 10.72 14.40
N ALA A 222 -9.54 11.76 14.73
CA ALA A 222 -9.21 12.68 15.81
C ALA A 222 -10.43 12.92 16.70
N GLU A 223 -10.20 12.81 18.01
CA GLU A 223 -11.11 13.26 19.06
C GLU A 223 -10.41 14.39 19.81
N GLY A 224 -10.89 15.63 19.66
CA GLY A 224 -10.30 16.79 20.30
C GLY A 224 -11.28 17.57 21.17
N ASP A 225 -10.75 18.56 21.86
CA ASP A 225 -11.45 19.46 22.78
C ASP A 225 -12.19 20.59 22.05
N LEU A 226 -12.97 20.27 21.01
CA LEU A 226 -13.71 21.23 20.15
C LEU A 226 -14.69 22.17 20.88
N HIS A 227 -14.93 21.94 22.17
CA HIS A 227 -15.70 22.83 23.04
C HIS A 227 -14.89 24.05 23.53
N ILE A 228 -13.56 24.01 23.42
CA ILE A 228 -12.65 25.13 23.64
C ILE A 228 -12.53 25.91 22.33
N ASP A 229 -11.88 25.29 21.33
CA ASP A 229 -11.81 25.74 19.93
C ASP A 229 -11.29 24.58 19.03
N GLU A 230 -11.05 24.88 17.75
CA GLU A 230 -10.57 23.90 16.77
C GLU A 230 -9.03 23.76 16.72
N HIS A 231 -8.30 24.60 17.47
CA HIS A 231 -6.85 24.80 17.34
C HIS A 231 -6.08 23.50 17.58
N HIS A 232 -6.25 22.91 18.78
CA HIS A 232 -5.51 21.72 19.15
C HIS A 232 -5.81 20.55 18.22
N THR A 233 -7.07 20.41 17.78
CA THR A 233 -7.49 19.34 16.87
C THR A 233 -6.79 19.45 15.52
N ILE A 234 -6.75 20.66 14.93
CA ILE A 234 -6.12 20.90 13.62
C ILE A 234 -4.58 20.79 13.71
N GLU A 235 -3.96 21.41 14.72
CA GLU A 235 -2.52 21.34 14.95
C GLU A 235 -2.05 19.90 15.15
N ASP A 236 -2.65 19.20 16.11
CA ASP A 236 -2.21 17.86 16.48
C ASP A 236 -2.46 16.85 15.35
N THR A 237 -3.50 17.07 14.53
CA THR A 237 -3.72 16.27 13.31
C THR A 237 -2.59 16.50 12.31
N GLY A 238 -2.17 17.76 12.12
CA GLY A 238 -1.03 18.11 11.27
C GLY A 238 0.29 17.48 11.77
N LEU A 239 0.54 17.52 13.09
CA LEU A 239 1.70 16.88 13.72
C LEU A 239 1.68 15.35 13.52
N ALA A 240 0.54 14.70 13.78
CA ALA A 240 0.42 13.25 13.63
C ALA A 240 0.58 12.80 12.17
N LEU A 241 0.00 13.55 11.22
CA LEU A 241 0.17 13.29 9.79
C LEU A 241 1.63 13.49 9.35
N GLY A 242 2.28 14.58 9.80
CA GLY A 242 3.69 14.82 9.50
C GLY A 242 4.60 13.71 10.06
N GLN A 243 4.34 13.25 11.28
CA GLN A 243 5.06 12.12 11.87
C GLN A 243 4.86 10.83 11.06
N ALA A 244 3.61 10.53 10.65
CA ALA A 244 3.30 9.34 9.87
C ALA A 244 4.01 9.36 8.50
N LEU A 245 4.07 10.52 7.85
CA LEU A 245 4.83 10.69 6.60
C LEU A 245 6.32 10.39 6.81
N ARG A 246 6.92 10.90 7.89
CA ARG A 246 8.33 10.65 8.22
C ARG A 246 8.61 9.19 8.50
N GLU A 247 7.77 8.53 9.29
CA GLU A 247 7.93 7.11 9.64
C GLU A 247 7.78 6.23 8.40
N ALA A 248 6.76 6.45 7.57
CA ALA A 248 6.53 5.68 6.36
C ALA A 248 7.65 5.85 5.33
N LEU A 249 8.24 7.04 5.21
CA LEU A 249 9.35 7.31 4.28
C LEU A 249 10.67 6.65 4.70
N GLY A 250 10.84 6.33 5.99
CA GLY A 250 12.04 5.68 6.50
C GLY A 250 13.32 6.45 6.15
N ASP A 251 14.29 5.75 5.56
CA ASP A 251 15.60 6.32 5.18
C ASP A 251 15.58 7.17 3.89
N LYS A 252 14.41 7.33 3.26
CA LYS A 252 14.19 8.14 2.05
C LYS A 252 15.03 7.70 0.85
N ARG A 253 15.55 6.48 0.83
CA ARG A 253 16.25 5.97 -0.35
C ARG A 253 15.29 5.77 -1.51
N GLY A 254 15.74 6.18 -2.69
CA GLY A 254 15.03 5.93 -3.93
C GLY A 254 13.83 6.82 -4.20
N ILE A 255 13.48 7.75 -3.29
CA ILE A 255 12.34 8.65 -3.52
C ILE A 255 12.72 9.83 -4.41
N GLY A 256 11.73 10.47 -5.04
CA GLY A 256 11.92 11.69 -5.83
C GLY A 256 12.43 12.88 -5.01
N ARG A 257 12.18 12.88 -3.69
CA ARG A 257 12.58 13.87 -2.66
C ARG A 257 11.90 15.23 -2.81
N TYR A 258 11.79 15.73 -4.03
CA TYR A 258 11.24 17.03 -4.35
C TYR A 258 9.88 16.92 -5.00
N GLY A 259 8.97 17.84 -4.65
CA GLY A 259 7.68 18.02 -5.30
C GLY A 259 7.61 19.41 -5.89
N PHE A 260 7.63 19.53 -7.23
CA PHE A 260 7.51 20.77 -7.99
C PHE A 260 7.16 20.48 -9.46
N ASP A 261 6.62 21.46 -10.18
CA ASP A 261 6.27 21.30 -11.60
C ASP A 261 7.50 20.86 -12.43
N PRO A 262 7.42 19.76 -13.20
CA PRO A 262 8.51 19.33 -14.05
C PRO A 262 8.81 20.39 -15.14
N GLU A 263 10.05 20.45 -15.61
CA GLU A 263 10.52 21.40 -16.64
C GLU A 263 9.64 21.44 -17.91
N SER A 264 8.88 20.37 -18.17
CA SER A 264 7.95 20.26 -19.30
C SER A 264 6.55 20.82 -19.03
N SER A 265 6.29 21.51 -17.91
CA SER A 265 4.98 22.11 -17.65
C SER A 265 4.75 23.26 -18.64
N PRO A 266 3.74 23.17 -19.53
CA PRO A 266 3.43 24.23 -20.50
C PRO A 266 2.92 25.52 -19.85
N TRP A 267 2.74 25.53 -18.52
CA TRP A 267 2.26 26.65 -17.72
C TRP A 267 3.40 27.48 -17.09
N GLN A 268 4.63 27.41 -17.60
CA GLN A 268 5.65 28.42 -17.27
C GLN A 268 5.19 29.80 -17.77
N VAL A 269 4.50 30.54 -16.92
CA VAL A 269 4.14 31.93 -17.19
C VAL A 269 5.43 32.74 -17.13
N ALA A 270 5.90 33.20 -18.28
CA ALA A 270 6.99 34.15 -18.38
C ALA A 270 6.57 35.48 -17.73
N GLY A 271 7.15 35.79 -16.57
CA GLY A 271 6.95 37.04 -15.81
C GLY A 271 7.67 37.00 -14.46
N ASP A 272 7.89 38.17 -13.83
CA ASP A 272 8.67 38.37 -12.59
C ASP A 272 8.15 37.64 -11.32
N THR A 273 7.11 36.82 -11.45
CA THR A 273 6.62 35.93 -10.39
C THR A 273 6.94 34.49 -10.75
N ALA A 274 8.18 34.09 -10.49
CA ALA A 274 8.61 32.70 -10.69
C ALA A 274 7.77 31.77 -9.78
N GLN A 275 6.87 31.00 -10.38
CA GLN A 275 6.16 29.92 -9.68
C GLN A 275 7.12 28.73 -9.57
N HIS A 276 7.54 28.45 -8.35
CA HIS A 276 8.37 27.29 -8.02
C HIS A 276 7.50 26.34 -7.20
N GLY A 277 6.95 25.28 -7.82
CA GLY A 277 6.09 24.32 -7.12
C GLY A 277 5.15 23.57 -8.04
N PHE A 278 4.45 22.56 -7.54
CA PHE A 278 3.35 21.93 -8.26
C PHE A 278 2.17 22.91 -8.28
N THR A 279 1.80 23.40 -9.45
CA THR A 279 0.82 24.48 -9.59
C THR A 279 -0.49 23.96 -10.14
N LEU A 280 -1.61 24.35 -9.53
CA LEU A 280 -2.93 23.96 -10.03
C LEU A 280 -3.97 25.08 -9.88
N PRO A 281 -4.92 25.17 -10.83
CA PRO A 281 -6.07 26.04 -10.71
C PRO A 281 -7.24 25.33 -9.99
N MET A 282 -8.10 26.13 -9.39
CA MET A 282 -9.45 25.76 -8.99
C MET A 282 -10.35 26.98 -9.21
N ASP A 283 -11.13 26.96 -10.29
CA ASP A 283 -11.90 28.10 -10.78
C ASP A 283 -11.03 29.38 -10.90
N GLU A 284 -11.33 30.43 -10.15
CA GLU A 284 -10.57 31.70 -10.13
C GLU A 284 -9.31 31.67 -9.26
N THR A 285 -9.11 30.57 -8.53
CA THR A 285 -7.99 30.38 -7.62
C THR A 285 -6.82 29.66 -8.31
N ILE A 286 -5.60 30.03 -7.94
CA ILE A 286 -4.37 29.31 -8.26
C ILE A 286 -3.56 29.09 -6.98
N ALA A 287 -3.06 27.87 -6.78
CA ALA A 287 -2.15 27.54 -5.68
C ALA A 287 -0.91 26.80 -6.20
N SER A 288 0.23 26.98 -5.53
CA SER A 288 1.48 26.29 -5.84
C SER A 288 2.15 25.79 -4.57
N ALA A 289 2.67 24.56 -4.61
CA ALA A 289 3.40 23.93 -3.51
C ALA A 289 4.77 23.41 -3.97
N ALA A 290 5.86 23.96 -3.43
CA ALA A 290 7.21 23.42 -3.57
C ALA A 290 7.64 22.71 -2.29
N LEU A 291 8.00 21.44 -2.41
CA LEU A 291 8.32 20.56 -1.29
C LEU A 291 9.72 19.94 -1.45
N ASP A 292 10.46 19.84 -0.34
CA ASP A 292 11.71 19.06 -0.23
C ASP A 292 11.67 18.21 1.06
N PHE A 293 11.76 16.88 0.92
CA PHE A 293 11.99 15.94 2.04
C PHE A 293 13.43 16.02 2.57
N SER A 294 13.78 17.19 3.08
CA SER A 294 15.15 17.63 3.33
C SER A 294 15.73 17.13 4.67
N GLY A 295 14.87 16.67 5.57
CA GLY A 295 15.18 16.38 6.98
C GLY A 295 15.19 17.62 7.86
N ARG A 296 14.89 18.80 7.31
CA ARG A 296 14.81 20.07 8.02
C ARG A 296 13.38 20.59 7.90
N PRO A 297 12.75 21.00 9.01
CA PRO A 297 11.45 21.63 8.96
C PRO A 297 11.58 23.09 8.53
N TYR A 298 10.81 23.50 7.53
CA TYR A 298 10.68 24.90 7.14
C TYR A 298 9.36 25.14 6.41
N PHE A 299 8.66 26.22 6.73
CA PHE A 299 7.38 26.55 6.11
C PHE A 299 7.31 28.02 5.72
N VAL A 300 6.91 28.29 4.48
CA VAL A 300 6.61 29.63 3.96
C VAL A 300 5.22 29.62 3.37
N PHE A 301 4.40 30.57 3.76
CA PHE A 301 3.06 30.80 3.21
C PHE A 301 2.98 32.20 2.60
N ASP A 302 2.56 32.27 1.34
CA ASP A 302 2.25 33.52 0.62
C ASP A 302 0.82 33.47 0.11
N GLY A 303 -0.09 34.07 0.88
CA GLY A 303 -1.50 34.11 0.56
C GLY A 303 -2.29 34.81 1.67
N GLU A 304 -3.51 35.20 1.36
CA GLU A 304 -4.40 35.88 2.30
C GLU A 304 -5.81 35.30 2.21
N PHE A 305 -6.45 35.16 3.37
CA PHE A 305 -7.85 34.78 3.51
C PHE A 305 -8.66 35.99 4.01
N LYS A 306 -9.85 36.20 3.45
CA LYS A 306 -10.70 37.35 3.82
C LYS A 306 -11.73 36.98 4.89
N ARG A 307 -12.19 35.74 4.87
CA ARG A 307 -13.12 35.17 5.85
C ARG A 307 -12.36 34.77 7.10
N GLU A 308 -13.00 34.95 8.24
CA GLU A 308 -12.54 34.41 9.53
C GLU A 308 -12.56 32.88 9.54
N ARG A 309 -13.61 32.27 8.94
CA ARG A 309 -13.78 30.81 8.85
C ARG A 309 -14.34 30.37 7.50
N VAL A 310 -13.93 29.18 7.06
CA VAL A 310 -14.57 28.43 5.96
C VAL A 310 -15.20 27.18 6.56
N GLY A 311 -16.53 27.09 6.52
CA GLY A 311 -17.25 26.09 7.30
C GLY A 311 -16.90 26.23 8.78
N ASP A 312 -16.35 25.16 9.33
CA ASP A 312 -15.88 25.04 10.71
C ASP A 312 -14.35 25.13 10.85
N MET A 313 -13.62 25.54 9.82
CA MET A 313 -12.17 25.76 9.92
C MET A 313 -11.85 27.27 9.96
N PRO A 314 -11.29 27.79 11.08
CA PRO A 314 -10.68 29.11 11.10
C PRO A 314 -9.55 29.24 10.08
N THR A 315 -9.56 30.32 9.30
CA THR A 315 -8.60 30.50 8.18
C THR A 315 -7.18 30.72 8.67
N GLU A 316 -6.99 31.22 9.89
CA GLU A 316 -5.67 31.31 10.54
C GLU A 316 -5.03 29.94 10.80
N LEU A 317 -5.84 28.88 10.95
CA LEU A 317 -5.34 27.53 11.21
C LEU A 317 -4.91 26.81 9.93
N VAL A 318 -5.24 27.33 8.75
CA VAL A 318 -4.80 26.78 7.46
C VAL A 318 -3.27 26.78 7.35
N PRO A 319 -2.55 27.93 7.45
CA PRO A 319 -1.09 27.91 7.47
C PRO A 319 -0.54 27.18 8.70
N HIS A 320 -1.24 27.20 9.85
CA HIS A 320 -0.81 26.50 11.05
C HIS A 320 -0.74 24.97 10.85
N PHE A 321 -1.75 24.41 10.19
CA PHE A 321 -1.80 22.99 9.83
C PHE A 321 -0.60 22.57 8.96
N PHE A 322 -0.31 23.34 7.90
CA PHE A 322 0.82 23.06 7.01
C PHE A 322 2.16 23.18 7.72
N ARG A 323 2.32 24.18 8.61
CA ARG A 323 3.49 24.32 9.46
C ARG A 323 3.69 23.08 10.35
N SER A 324 2.61 22.62 10.98
CA SER A 324 2.61 21.44 11.86
C SER A 324 3.06 20.18 11.11
N ILE A 325 2.60 19.99 9.87
CA ILE A 325 3.11 18.91 9.00
C ILE A 325 4.62 19.06 8.79
N CYS A 326 5.11 20.26 8.45
CA CYS A 326 6.53 20.51 8.18
C CYS A 326 7.40 20.19 9.40
N ASP A 327 6.98 20.65 10.56
CA ASP A 327 7.69 20.48 11.84
C ASP A 327 7.81 19.00 12.21
N ALA A 328 6.72 18.22 12.09
CA ALA A 328 6.73 16.81 12.45
C ALA A 328 7.39 15.90 11.39
N SER A 329 7.25 16.23 10.11
CA SER A 329 7.81 15.43 9.01
C SER A 329 9.28 15.74 8.70
N GLY A 330 9.76 16.92 9.08
CA GLY A 330 11.09 17.40 8.71
C GLY A 330 11.21 17.71 7.21
N LEU A 331 10.16 18.30 6.62
CA LEU A 331 10.17 18.76 5.23
C LEU A 331 10.19 20.29 5.15
N ASN A 332 10.69 20.78 4.02
CA ASN A 332 10.52 22.17 3.62
C ASN A 332 9.30 22.28 2.72
N LEU A 333 8.44 23.28 2.96
CA LEU A 333 7.29 23.60 2.12
C LEU A 333 7.20 25.11 1.88
N HIS A 334 7.11 25.48 0.61
CA HIS A 334 6.68 26.80 0.17
C HIS A 334 5.31 26.67 -0.47
N LEU A 335 4.32 27.38 0.08
CA LEU A 335 2.94 27.31 -0.35
C LEU A 335 2.46 28.72 -0.70
N THR A 336 1.97 28.88 -1.93
CA THR A 336 1.41 30.16 -2.39
C THR A 336 -0.02 29.98 -2.86
N VAL A 337 -0.86 30.99 -2.66
CA VAL A 337 -2.25 30.96 -3.13
C VAL A 337 -2.79 32.35 -3.47
N ARG A 338 -3.48 32.46 -4.60
CA ARG A 338 -4.17 33.68 -5.04
C ARG A 338 -5.56 33.30 -5.56
N GLY A 339 -6.56 34.12 -5.28
CA GLY A 339 -7.94 33.86 -5.65
C GLY A 339 -8.93 34.70 -4.85
N GLU A 340 -10.20 34.60 -5.20
CA GLU A 340 -11.26 35.41 -4.58
C GLU A 340 -12.00 34.65 -3.49
N ASN A 341 -12.36 33.38 -3.74
CA ASN A 341 -13.11 32.54 -2.81
C ASN A 341 -12.18 31.80 -1.86
N ASP A 342 -12.32 32.03 -0.55
CA ASP A 342 -11.46 31.38 0.46
C ASP A 342 -11.64 29.86 0.52
N HIS A 343 -12.81 29.31 0.15
CA HIS A 343 -12.96 27.85 0.00
C HIS A 343 -12.01 27.35 -1.09
N HIS A 344 -12.08 27.96 -2.27
CA HIS A 344 -11.26 27.55 -3.42
C HIS A 344 -9.77 27.68 -3.08
N LYS A 345 -9.38 28.76 -2.40
CA LYS A 345 -8.00 28.97 -1.92
C LYS A 345 -7.53 27.89 -0.96
N VAL A 346 -8.32 27.55 0.06
CA VAL A 346 -7.92 26.49 1.00
C VAL A 346 -7.86 25.14 0.28
N GLU A 347 -8.87 24.77 -0.50
CA GLU A 347 -8.88 23.48 -1.20
C GLU A 347 -7.74 23.35 -2.22
N ALA A 348 -7.42 24.44 -2.95
CA ALA A 348 -6.30 24.47 -3.87
C ALA A 348 -4.95 24.26 -3.16
N CYS A 349 -4.74 24.84 -1.97
CA CYS A 349 -3.55 24.60 -1.15
C CYS A 349 -3.37 23.12 -0.78
N PHE A 350 -4.44 22.47 -0.32
CA PHE A 350 -4.40 21.05 0.05
C PHE A 350 -4.15 20.16 -1.17
N LYS A 351 -4.80 20.45 -2.30
CA LYS A 351 -4.56 19.73 -3.57
C LYS A 351 -3.13 19.92 -4.08
N ALA A 352 -2.57 21.12 -3.97
CA ALA A 352 -1.21 21.43 -4.42
C ALA A 352 -0.19 20.65 -3.59
N LEU A 353 -0.32 20.65 -2.25
CA LEU A 353 0.50 19.82 -1.37
C LEU A 353 0.37 18.34 -1.75
N ALA A 354 -0.85 17.83 -1.91
CA ALA A 354 -1.11 16.43 -2.21
C ALA A 354 -0.37 15.97 -3.47
N ARG A 355 -0.44 16.78 -4.53
CA ARG A 355 0.25 16.49 -5.80
C ARG A 355 1.77 16.61 -5.70
N ALA A 356 2.28 17.59 -4.96
CA ALA A 356 3.70 17.72 -4.67
C ALA A 356 4.21 16.49 -3.87
N LEU A 357 3.46 16.04 -2.87
CA LEU A 357 3.76 14.81 -2.12
C LEU A 357 3.83 13.61 -3.05
N ARG A 358 2.83 13.41 -3.92
CA ARG A 358 2.78 12.28 -4.87
C ARG A 358 4.05 12.15 -5.71
N GLN A 359 4.59 13.29 -6.16
CA GLN A 359 5.84 13.32 -6.91
C GLN A 359 7.03 13.02 -6.00
N ALA A 360 7.14 13.71 -4.86
CA ALA A 360 8.27 13.61 -3.95
C ALA A 360 8.43 12.21 -3.32
N ILE A 361 7.32 11.48 -3.10
CA ILE A 361 7.32 10.11 -2.56
C ILE A 361 7.50 9.05 -3.64
N ARG A 362 7.48 9.38 -4.93
CA ARG A 362 7.60 8.36 -5.99
C ARG A 362 8.95 7.66 -5.88
N ARG A 363 8.98 6.33 -6.01
CA ARG A 363 10.23 5.57 -6.11
C ARG A 363 10.79 5.66 -7.54
N GLU A 364 12.01 6.13 -7.68
CA GLU A 364 12.73 6.35 -8.95
C GLU A 364 14.10 5.64 -8.98
N GLY A 365 14.48 4.95 -7.91
CA GLY A 365 15.73 4.19 -7.84
C GLY A 365 15.98 3.62 -6.45
N THR A 366 17.25 3.38 -6.11
CA THR A 366 17.69 2.84 -4.80
C THR A 366 18.68 3.76 -4.07
N ALA A 367 19.17 4.80 -4.75
CA ALA A 367 20.13 5.75 -4.19
C ALA A 367 19.46 6.73 -3.22
N LEU A 368 20.20 7.18 -2.21
CA LEU A 368 19.76 8.28 -1.36
C LEU A 368 19.93 9.59 -2.15
N PRO A 369 18.87 10.40 -2.37
CA PRO A 369 18.92 11.58 -3.24
C PRO A 369 19.57 12.78 -2.54
N THR A 370 20.85 12.66 -2.17
CA THR A 370 21.59 13.67 -1.41
C THR A 370 23.09 13.55 -1.62
N THR A 371 23.80 14.69 -1.59
CA THR A 371 25.26 14.72 -1.63
C THR A 371 25.91 14.52 -0.26
N LYS A 372 25.19 14.81 0.83
CA LYS A 372 25.73 14.75 2.21
C LYS A 372 25.72 13.35 2.84
N GLY A 373 25.18 12.34 2.15
CA GLY A 373 25.06 10.96 2.63
C GLY A 373 23.96 10.69 3.67
N ALA A 374 23.14 11.69 4.03
CA ALA A 374 22.02 11.56 4.98
C ALA A 374 20.85 12.49 4.60
N LEU A 375 19.63 12.22 5.08
CA LEU A 375 18.41 13.04 4.93
C LEU A 375 17.47 12.88 6.12
#